data_AF-A0A0K2VJ30-F1
#
_entry.id   AF-A0A0K2VJ30-F1
#
_cell.length_a   1.000
_cell.length_b   1.000
_cell.length_c   1.000
_cell.angle_alpha   90.00
_cell.angle_beta   90.00
_cell.angle_gamma   90.00
#
_symmetry.space_group_name_H-M   'P 1'
#
loop_
_entity.id
_entity.type
_entity.pdbx_description
1 polymer ?
#
loop_
_entity_poly.entity_id
_entity_poly.type
_entity_poly.pdbx_seq_one_letter_code
_entity_poly.pdbx_strand_id
1 'polypeptide(L)'
;KSLESWIPTQDWVSSWKSKLPLQTIMRLLQVLVPQVEKICIDKGITDESEILRFLQHGTLVGLLPVPHPILIRKYQPNPGTALWFRTYMWGVIYLRNTDPPIWYDTDIKL
;
A
#
# COMPACT_ATOMS: atom_id res chain seq x y z
N LYS A 1 -27.59 -10.65 31.76
CA LYS A 1 -26.27 -10.07 31.39
C LYS A 1 -26.53 -8.60 31.10
N SER A 2 -26.20 -7.72 32.04
CA SER A 2 -26.25 -6.27 31.82
C SER A 2 -25.33 -5.92 30.65
N LEU A 3 -25.88 -5.22 29.66
CA LEU A 3 -25.13 -4.63 28.55
C LEU A 3 -24.44 -3.37 29.09
N GLU A 4 -23.34 -3.52 29.80
CA GLU A 4 -22.46 -2.37 30.04
C GLU A 4 -21.86 -1.95 28.69
N SER A 5 -22.24 -0.75 28.25
CA SER A 5 -21.66 -0.15 27.05
C SER A 5 -20.17 0.07 27.29
N TRP A 6 -19.33 -0.35 26.35
CA TRP A 6 -17.90 -0.12 26.44
C TRP A 6 -17.60 1.39 26.46
N ILE A 7 -16.78 1.83 27.41
CA ILE A 7 -16.35 3.22 27.54
C ILE A 7 -14.83 3.27 27.30
N PRO A 8 -14.34 4.15 26.41
CA PRO A 8 -12.91 4.30 26.19
C PRO A 8 -12.20 4.76 27.47
N THR A 9 -11.18 4.00 27.89
CA THR A 9 -10.33 4.35 29.04
C THR A 9 -9.10 5.13 28.58
N GLN A 10 -8.47 5.87 29.49
CA GLN A 10 -7.19 6.55 29.22
C GLN A 10 -6.09 5.58 28.81
N ASP A 11 -6.07 4.39 29.42
CA ASP A 11 -5.13 3.32 29.06
C ASP A 11 -5.39 2.83 27.63
N TRP A 12 -6.66 2.66 27.25
CA TRP A 12 -7.03 2.30 25.89
C TRP A 12 -6.55 3.36 24.89
N VAL A 13 -6.80 4.65 25.15
CA VAL A 13 -6.31 5.75 24.28
C VAL A 13 -4.80 5.75 24.16
N SER A 14 -4.09 5.62 25.28
CA SER A 14 -2.62 5.62 25.32
C SER A 14 -2.03 4.42 24.58
N SER A 15 -2.72 3.27 24.59
CA SER A 15 -2.26 2.03 23.95
C SER A 15 -2.15 2.11 22.43
N TRP A 16 -2.97 2.96 21.78
CA TRP A 16 -2.94 3.14 20.33
C TRP A 16 -2.34 4.49 19.91
N LYS A 17 -2.45 5.54 20.74
CA LYS A 17 -1.89 6.87 20.45
C LYS A 17 -0.39 6.82 20.13
N SER A 18 0.38 6.05 20.89
CA SER A 18 1.84 5.90 20.67
C SER A 18 2.20 5.15 19.39
N LYS A 19 1.26 4.38 18.83
CA LYS A 19 1.44 3.60 17.60
C LYS A 19 1.06 4.39 16.34
N LEU A 20 0.48 5.59 16.50
CA LEU A 20 0.14 6.42 15.35
C LEU A 20 1.41 6.97 14.69
N PRO A 21 1.58 6.78 13.37
CA PRO A 21 2.74 7.28 12.64
C PRO A 21 2.59 8.80 12.35
N LEU A 22 2.65 9.65 13.38
CA LEU A 22 2.47 11.10 13.26
C LEU A 22 3.72 11.86 12.82
N GLN A 23 4.87 11.18 12.70
CA GLN A 23 6.17 11.81 12.41
C GLN A 23 6.16 12.63 11.12
N THR A 24 5.52 12.15 10.07
CA THR A 24 5.43 12.84 8.78
C THR A 24 4.66 14.16 8.90
N ILE A 25 3.50 14.13 9.56
CA ILE A 25 2.66 15.33 9.77
C ILE A 25 3.39 16.33 10.67
N MET A 26 4.04 15.85 11.74
CA MET A 26 4.82 16.71 12.63
C MET A 26 5.96 17.43 11.91
N ARG A 27 6.73 16.73 11.06
CA ARG A 27 7.80 17.35 10.25
C ARG A 27 7.25 18.38 9.27
N LEU A 28 6.12 18.07 8.64
CA LEU A 28 5.46 18.99 7.72
C LEU A 28 5.02 20.27 8.46
N LEU A 29 4.38 20.13 9.63
CA LEU A 29 3.95 21.27 10.44
C LEU A 29 5.14 22.12 10.94
N GLN A 30 6.25 21.50 11.34
CA GLN A 30 7.46 22.20 11.77
C GLN A 30 8.00 23.18 10.71
N VAL A 31 7.76 22.91 9.43
CA VAL A 31 8.19 23.77 8.33
C VAL A 31 7.07 24.72 7.87
N LEU A 32 5.84 24.23 7.73
CA LEU A 32 4.75 25.04 7.20
C LEU A 32 4.28 26.13 8.18
N VAL A 33 4.25 25.85 9.48
CA VAL A 33 3.81 26.83 10.50
C VAL A 33 4.64 28.11 10.44
N PRO A 34 5.99 28.09 10.56
CA PRO A 34 6.79 29.32 10.49
C PRO A 34 6.72 30.00 9.12
N GLN A 35 6.49 29.25 8.03
CA GLN A 35 6.33 29.84 6.70
C GLN A 35 5.01 30.61 6.57
N VAL A 36 3.91 30.06 7.10
CA VAL A 36 2.62 30.75 7.13
C VAL A 36 2.70 31.98 8.03
N GLU A 37 3.26 31.85 9.23
CA GLU A 37 3.46 33.00 10.14
C GLU A 37 4.25 34.13 9.47
N LYS A 38 5.35 33.78 8.78
CA LYS A 38 6.15 34.75 8.03
C LYS A 38 5.36 35.42 6.92
N ILE A 39 4.57 34.68 6.13
CA ILE A 39 3.81 35.26 5.02
C ILE A 39 2.70 36.18 5.52
N CYS A 40 2.07 35.85 6.64
CA CYS A 40 1.06 36.70 7.28
C CYS A 40 1.66 38.04 7.70
N ILE A 41 2.90 38.03 8.21
CA ILE A 41 3.62 39.26 8.60
C ILE A 41 4.09 40.03 7.36
N ASP A 42 4.81 39.38 6.45
CA ASP A 42 5.49 40.04 5.32
C ASP A 42 4.50 40.62 4.30
N LYS A 43 3.38 39.93 4.06
CA LYS A 43 2.39 40.32 3.05
C LYS A 43 1.09 40.88 3.64
N GLY A 44 0.94 40.88 4.96
CA GLY A 44 -0.29 41.30 5.63
C GLY A 44 -1.49 40.39 5.32
N ILE A 45 -1.23 39.14 4.92
CA ILE A 45 -2.27 38.16 4.58
C ILE A 45 -2.97 37.71 5.86
N THR A 46 -4.28 37.90 5.93
CA THR A 46 -5.13 37.47 7.04
C THR A 46 -6.31 36.61 6.60
N ASP A 47 -6.51 36.49 5.29
CA ASP A 47 -7.63 35.74 4.72
C ASP A 47 -7.30 34.23 4.61
N GLU A 48 -8.25 33.39 5.03
CA GLU A 48 -8.11 31.93 5.02
C GLU A 48 -7.92 31.41 3.60
N SER A 49 -8.60 32.01 2.60
CA SER A 49 -8.53 31.55 1.22
C SER A 49 -7.15 31.75 0.60
N GLU A 50 -6.44 32.80 0.99
CA GLU A 50 -5.06 33.08 0.56
C GLU A 50 -4.06 32.12 1.21
N ILE A 51 -4.24 31.81 2.50
CA ILE A 51 -3.44 30.79 3.20
C ILE A 51 -3.65 29.41 2.55
N LEU A 52 -4.89 29.04 2.24
CA LEU A 52 -5.19 27.78 1.54
C LEU A 52 -4.54 27.74 0.15
N ARG A 53 -4.59 28.84 -0.61
CA ARG A 53 -3.89 28.93 -1.90
C ARG A 53 -2.38 28.80 -1.75
N PHE A 54 -1.78 29.40 -0.73
CA PHE A 54 -0.35 29.23 -0.45
C PHE A 54 -0.01 27.76 -0.19
N LEU A 55 -0.76 27.10 0.69
CA LEU A 55 -0.56 25.69 1.01
C LEU A 55 -0.74 24.78 -0.22
N GLN A 56 -1.70 25.08 -1.10
CA GLN A 56 -1.93 24.33 -2.35
C GLN A 56 -0.77 24.41 -3.34
N HIS A 57 -0.05 25.53 -3.40
CA HIS A 57 1.12 25.70 -4.27
C HIS A 57 2.42 25.24 -3.62
N GLY A 58 2.41 24.93 -2.32
CA GLY A 58 3.57 24.45 -1.59
C GLY A 58 4.05 23.07 -2.09
N THR A 59 5.36 22.85 -2.07
CA THR A 59 5.96 21.55 -2.36
C THR A 59 6.52 20.91 -1.10
N LEU A 60 6.30 19.60 -0.95
CA LEU A 60 6.86 18.80 0.14
C LEU A 60 8.21 18.16 -0.22
N VAL A 61 8.68 18.37 -1.45
CA VAL A 61 9.97 17.86 -1.92
C VAL A 61 11.09 18.48 -1.10
N GLY A 62 11.93 17.64 -0.50
CA GLY A 62 13.05 18.06 0.35
C GLY A 62 12.69 18.31 1.82
N LEU A 63 11.41 18.34 2.19
CA LEU A 63 10.97 18.51 3.59
C LEU A 63 10.76 17.17 4.30
N LEU A 64 10.26 16.18 3.56
CA LEU A 64 10.04 14.85 4.10
C LEU A 64 11.33 14.03 4.04
N PRO A 65 11.52 13.09 4.99
CA PRO A 65 12.63 12.15 4.90
C PRO A 65 12.62 11.45 3.55
N VAL A 66 13.81 11.32 2.95
CA VAL A 66 13.98 10.73 1.62
C VAL A 66 13.34 9.35 1.60
N PRO A 67 12.43 9.06 0.66
CA PRO A 67 11.86 7.73 0.55
C PRO A 67 12.99 6.73 0.33
N HIS A 68 12.90 5.56 0.96
CA HIS A 68 13.87 4.51 0.72
C HIS A 68 13.93 4.19 -0.78
N PRO A 69 15.09 3.78 -1.33
CA PRO A 69 15.19 3.41 -2.72
C PRO A 69 14.13 2.37 -3.10
N ILE A 70 13.49 2.56 -4.25
CA ILE A 70 12.58 1.55 -4.81
C ILE A 70 13.45 0.43 -5.37
N LEU A 71 13.48 -0.70 -4.67
CA LEU A 71 14.19 -1.89 -5.12
C LEU A 71 13.26 -2.71 -6.03
N ILE A 72 13.47 -2.63 -7.34
CA ILE A 72 12.77 -3.51 -8.29
C ILE A 72 13.29 -4.94 -8.10
N ARG A 73 12.42 -5.85 -7.64
CA ARG A 73 12.74 -7.27 -7.59
C ARG A 73 12.46 -7.92 -8.94
N LYS A 74 13.52 -8.36 -9.63
CA LYS A 74 13.38 -9.19 -10.83
C LYS A 74 12.90 -10.59 -10.43
N TYR A 75 12.08 -11.20 -11.27
CA TYR A 75 11.71 -12.61 -11.11
C TYR A 75 12.99 -13.46 -11.03
N GLN A 76 13.06 -14.32 -10.01
CA GLN A 76 14.10 -15.33 -9.88
C GLN A 76 13.48 -16.69 -10.23
N PRO A 77 14.08 -17.45 -11.16
CA PRO A 77 13.66 -18.80 -11.44
C PRO A 77 13.63 -19.61 -10.14
N ASN A 78 12.52 -20.31 -9.92
CA ASN A 78 12.36 -21.19 -8.77
C ASN A 78 11.95 -22.60 -9.23
N PRO A 79 12.33 -23.65 -8.47
CA PRO A 79 11.99 -25.03 -8.82
C PRO A 79 10.49 -25.27 -9.00
N GLY A 80 9.64 -24.55 -8.26
CA GLY A 80 8.18 -24.65 -8.36
C GLY A 80 7.66 -24.21 -9.73
N THR A 81 8.11 -23.06 -10.24
CA THR A 81 7.73 -22.59 -11.58
C THR A 81 8.28 -23.48 -12.67
N ALA A 82 9.50 -24.02 -12.51
CA ALA A 82 10.06 -24.97 -13.47
C ALA A 82 9.26 -26.27 -13.52
N LEU A 83 8.86 -26.81 -12.36
CA LEU A 83 8.01 -28.00 -12.27
C LEU A 83 6.64 -27.75 -12.87
N TRP A 84 5.98 -26.64 -12.50
CA TRP A 84 4.69 -26.25 -13.05
C TRP A 84 4.76 -26.14 -14.59
N PHE A 85 5.76 -25.43 -15.10
CA PHE A 85 5.95 -25.24 -16.54
C PHE A 85 6.16 -26.57 -17.26
N ARG A 86 7.00 -27.45 -16.69
CA ARG A 86 7.25 -28.78 -17.24
C ARG A 86 5.97 -29.63 -17.29
N THR A 87 5.21 -29.68 -16.21
CA THR A 87 3.95 -30.44 -16.15
C THR A 87 2.93 -29.89 -17.13
N TYR A 88 2.80 -28.56 -17.22
CA TYR A 88 1.91 -27.90 -18.17
C TYR A 88 2.29 -28.22 -19.62
N MET A 89 3.58 -28.09 -19.97
CA MET A 89 4.08 -28.40 -21.32
C MET A 89 3.79 -29.84 -21.71
N TRP A 90 4.04 -30.80 -20.81
CA TRP A 90 3.73 -32.21 -21.07
C TRP A 90 2.22 -32.46 -21.20
N GLY A 91 1.38 -31.78 -20.40
CA GLY A 91 -0.07 -31.84 -20.54
C GLY A 91 -0.56 -31.38 -21.92
N VAL A 92 -0.01 -30.28 -22.43
CA VAL A 92 -0.33 -29.78 -23.79
C VAL A 92 0.12 -30.75 -24.87
N ILE A 93 1.33 -31.31 -24.76
CA ILE A 93 1.84 -32.30 -25.72
C ILE A 93 0.96 -33.55 -25.72
N TYR A 94 0.60 -34.06 -24.54
CA TYR A 94 -0.26 -35.24 -24.39
C TYR A 94 -1.62 -35.02 -25.06
N LEU A 95 -2.31 -33.91 -24.77
CA LEU A 95 -3.62 -33.61 -25.33
C LEU A 95 -3.59 -33.40 -26.85
N ARG A 96 -2.48 -32.93 -27.42
CA ARG A 96 -2.36 -32.72 -28.87
C ARG A 96 -1.99 -33.96 -29.66
N ASN A 97 -1.34 -34.93 -29.03
CA ASN A 97 -0.81 -36.12 -29.71
C ASN A 97 -1.50 -37.42 -29.30
N THR A 98 -2.51 -37.33 -28.42
CA THR A 98 -3.35 -38.46 -28.03
C THR A 98 -4.75 -38.16 -28.53
N ASP A 99 -5.29 -39.06 -29.36
CA ASP A 99 -6.72 -39.06 -29.74
C ASP A 99 -7.38 -40.24 -29.02
N PRO A 100 -7.68 -40.11 -27.72
CA PRO A 100 -8.24 -41.21 -26.95
C PRO A 100 -9.65 -41.54 -27.49
N PRO A 101 -9.97 -42.83 -27.67
CA PRO A 101 -11.34 -43.24 -28.01
C PRO A 101 -12.35 -42.64 -27.03
N ILE A 102 -13.60 -42.44 -27.47
CA ILE A 102 -14.66 -41.83 -26.63
C ILE A 102 -14.91 -42.57 -25.31
N TRP A 103 -14.49 -43.83 -25.22
CA TRP A 103 -14.60 -44.71 -24.06
C TRP A 103 -13.27 -44.95 -23.32
N TYR A 104 -12.22 -44.17 -23.61
CA TYR A 104 -10.92 -44.30 -22.94
C TYR A 104 -11.08 -44.08 -21.43
N ASP A 105 -10.62 -45.06 -20.65
CA ASP A 105 -10.78 -45.12 -19.18
C ASP A 105 -12.24 -45.32 -18.68
N THR A 106 -13.10 -45.91 -19.51
CA THR A 106 -14.45 -46.36 -19.10
C THR A 106 -14.60 -47.88 -19.18
N ASP A 107 -15.46 -48.48 -18.34
CA ASP A 107 -15.71 -49.93 -18.30
C ASP A 107 -16.46 -50.49 -19.53
N ILE A 108 -16.79 -49.64 -20.51
CA ILE A 108 -17.59 -49.98 -21.68
C ILE A 108 -16.67 -50.62 -22.73
N LYS A 109 -16.85 -51.92 -22.98
CA LYS A 109 -16.21 -52.66 -24.07
C LYS A 109 -17.23 -52.89 -25.19
N LEU A 110 -16.94 -52.41 -26.40
CA LEU A 110 -17.72 -52.66 -27.62
C LEU A 110 -17.23 -53.93 -28.33
#